data_AF-A0A420WSP1-F1
#
_entry.id   AF-A0A420WSP1-F1
#
_cell.length_a   1.000
_cell.length_b   1.000
_cell.length_c   1.000
_cell.angle_alpha   90.00
_cell.angle_beta   90.00
_cell.angle_gamma   90.00
#
_symmetry.space_group_name_H-M   'P 1'
#
loop_
_entity.id
_entity.type
_entity.pdbx_description
1 polymer ?
#
loop_
_entity_poly.entity_id
_entity_poly.type
_entity_poly.pdbx_seq_one_letter_code
_entity_poly.pdbx_strand_id
1 'polypeptide(L)'
;MSEKTIESGRGWQMPLFAILLCGSLIVALSFGVRSAFGLFMVPISGELGWGREIFALSIALQNLLWGLGQPFAGALADRFGPMKVVIGGGLLYSAGVLIMSVSTTPMLFHLSTGVLVGFGLSGTGFSIVLAAVGKVVAPEKRSWALGIVTAAGSFGQFAMVPLGQAFLSAYGWQTTVLILGISSLAMLPLAGAFWGIGQRGGLSAGPASTQSLGEALREASRHRGFLLLTAGFFVCGFHVAFIAAHLPSFVIDRGLDPRIGAWALGLVGLFNVIGSYTSGVLGGKYSKKYLLSMLYVTRSAVIVLFISFPMTETTVLIFAAAMGLLWLSTVPLTSGIVAQVFGPKYMSMLTGIVFLSHQIGSFLGVWGGGYLYDTTGSYNVVWYCSIALGIFAGLVHWPIDERPLDRLSPAKA
;
A
#
# COMPACT_ATOMS: atom_id res chain seq x y z
N MET A 1 4.42 37.91 44.28
CA MET A 1 4.93 36.56 44.60
C MET A 1 4.00 35.53 44.00
N SER A 2 4.33 34.68 43.05
CA SER A 2 5.43 34.57 42.09
C SER A 2 4.83 33.67 41.02
N GLU A 3 4.73 34.17 39.79
CA GLU A 3 4.70 33.31 38.61
C GLU A 3 5.90 32.38 38.72
N LYS A 4 5.65 31.06 38.77
CA LYS A 4 6.67 30.07 38.47
C LYS A 4 6.44 29.61 37.05
N THR A 5 7.08 30.36 36.16
CA THR A 5 7.53 29.92 34.85
C THR A 5 8.19 28.55 34.99
N ILE A 6 7.49 27.49 34.58
CA ILE A 6 8.16 26.23 34.22
C ILE A 6 8.55 26.41 32.75
N GLU A 7 9.72 27.00 32.54
CA GLU A 7 10.45 26.87 31.28
C GLU A 7 10.84 25.40 31.10
N SER A 8 9.95 24.61 30.51
CA SER A 8 10.34 23.34 29.89
C SER A 8 10.84 23.65 28.48
N GLY A 9 12.14 23.46 28.24
CA GLY A 9 12.86 23.90 27.05
C GLY A 9 12.11 23.71 25.72
N ARG A 10 11.96 24.82 24.98
CA ARG A 10 11.55 24.87 23.56
C ARG A 10 12.58 24.14 22.71
N GLY A 11 12.51 22.80 22.69
CA GLY A 11 12.95 22.06 21.52
C GLY A 11 12.08 22.52 20.35
N TRP A 12 12.68 22.69 19.17
CA TRP A 12 12.00 23.06 17.93
C TRP A 12 10.85 22.07 17.66
N GLN A 13 9.64 22.39 18.10
CA GLN A 13 8.44 21.61 17.80
C GLN A 13 7.83 22.20 16.53
N MET A 14 7.98 21.48 15.43
CA MET A 14 7.32 21.81 14.18
C MET A 14 5.81 21.97 14.41
N PRO A 15 5.16 23.02 13.87
CA PRO A 15 3.72 23.17 14.02
C PRO A 15 3.01 21.96 13.40
N LEU A 16 1.92 21.52 14.04
CA LEU A 16 1.18 20.33 13.61
C LEU A 16 0.80 20.36 12.12
N PHE A 17 0.40 21.53 11.62
CA PHE A 17 0.11 21.73 10.21
C PHE A 17 1.29 21.35 9.29
N ALA A 18 2.52 21.72 9.66
CA ALA A 18 3.70 21.37 8.87
C ALA A 18 4.00 19.87 8.90
N ILE A 19 3.80 19.20 10.04
CA ILE A 19 3.94 17.74 10.15
C ILE A 19 2.93 17.03 9.24
N LEU A 20 1.67 17.49 9.24
CA LEU A 20 0.62 16.94 8.38
C LEU A 20 0.90 17.20 6.90
N LEU A 21 1.31 18.40 6.53
CA LEU A 21 1.62 18.77 5.16
C LEU A 21 2.81 17.96 4.64
N CYS A 22 3.93 17.94 5.36
CA CYS A 22 5.12 17.20 4.96
C CYS A 22 4.86 15.69 4.91
N GLY A 23 4.15 15.12 5.89
CA GLY A 23 3.77 13.70 5.87
C GLY A 23 2.86 13.36 4.69
N SER A 24 1.90 14.22 4.39
CA SER A 24 1.02 14.06 3.21
C SER A 24 1.80 14.10 1.90
N LEU A 25 2.76 15.04 1.76
CA LEU A 25 3.61 15.15 0.58
C LEU A 25 4.55 13.95 0.41
N ILE A 26 5.15 13.45 1.50
CA ILE A 26 6.01 12.24 1.47
C ILE A 26 5.23 11.05 0.93
N VAL A 27 4.03 10.81 1.46
CA VAL A 27 3.19 9.68 1.06
C VAL A 27 2.66 9.87 -0.37
N ALA A 28 2.28 11.10 -0.74
CA ALA A 28 1.84 11.42 -2.09
C ALA A 28 2.95 11.18 -3.13
N LEU A 29 4.19 11.56 -2.83
CA LEU A 29 5.36 11.29 -3.69
C LEU A 29 5.65 9.80 -3.77
N SER A 30 5.76 9.13 -2.62
CA SER A 30 6.11 7.70 -2.55
C SER A 30 5.09 6.82 -3.29
N PHE A 31 3.80 6.95 -2.98
CA PHE A 31 2.76 6.15 -3.64
C PHE A 31 2.41 6.66 -5.04
N GLY A 32 2.54 7.95 -5.31
CA GLY A 32 2.30 8.53 -6.62
C GLY A 32 3.31 8.03 -7.65
N VAL A 33 4.61 8.15 -7.37
CA VAL A 33 5.68 7.66 -8.25
C VAL A 33 5.56 6.14 -8.43
N ARG A 34 5.35 5.39 -7.35
CA ARG A 34 5.18 3.93 -7.42
C ARG A 34 4.03 3.53 -8.34
N SER A 35 2.90 4.24 -8.27
CA SER A 35 1.72 3.90 -9.07
C SER A 35 1.93 4.11 -10.56
N ALA A 36 2.91 4.95 -10.96
CA ALA A 36 3.26 5.16 -12.36
C ALA A 36 4.08 4.00 -12.95
N PHE A 37 4.58 3.06 -12.15
CA PHE A 37 5.51 2.03 -12.63
C PHE A 37 4.92 1.13 -13.72
N GLY A 38 3.62 0.81 -13.65
CA GLY A 38 2.96 0.03 -14.70
C GLY A 38 3.02 0.65 -16.10
N LEU A 39 3.22 1.97 -16.20
CA LEU A 39 3.35 2.67 -17.48
C LEU A 39 4.65 2.30 -18.22
N PHE A 40 5.71 1.95 -17.48
CA PHE A 40 7.03 1.71 -18.06
C PHE A 40 7.21 0.28 -18.58
N MET A 41 6.27 -0.63 -18.32
CA MET A 41 6.41 -2.04 -18.70
C MET A 41 6.62 -2.22 -20.20
N VAL A 42 5.74 -1.64 -21.03
CA VAL A 42 5.83 -1.74 -22.49
C VAL A 42 7.08 -1.06 -23.06
N PRO A 43 7.37 0.23 -22.78
CA PRO A 43 8.53 0.89 -23.39
C PRO A 43 9.87 0.28 -22.97
N ILE A 44 10.05 -0.11 -21.70
CA ILE A 44 11.30 -0.74 -21.25
C ILE A 44 11.47 -2.12 -21.86
N SER A 45 10.41 -2.94 -21.85
CA SER A 45 10.49 -4.29 -22.41
C SER A 45 10.76 -4.27 -23.92
N GLY A 46 10.11 -3.35 -24.64
CA GLY A 46 10.32 -3.17 -26.08
C GLY A 46 11.72 -2.69 -26.43
N GLU A 47 12.26 -1.69 -25.73
CA GLU A 47 13.59 -1.13 -26.04
C GLU A 47 14.74 -2.08 -25.67
N LEU A 48 14.63 -2.79 -24.54
CA LEU A 48 15.67 -3.70 -24.07
C LEU A 48 15.53 -5.14 -24.61
N GLY A 49 14.49 -5.40 -25.42
CA GLY A 49 14.21 -6.74 -25.94
C GLY A 49 13.85 -7.76 -24.86
N TRP A 50 13.26 -7.30 -23.75
CA TRP A 50 12.85 -8.15 -22.64
C TRP A 50 11.41 -8.63 -22.82
N GLY A 51 11.10 -9.79 -22.23
CA GLY A 51 9.71 -10.17 -21.96
C GLY A 51 9.12 -9.35 -20.80
N ARG A 52 7.80 -9.38 -20.65
CA ARG A 52 7.10 -8.73 -19.53
C ARG A 52 7.45 -9.38 -18.20
N GLU A 53 7.85 -10.64 -18.19
CA GLU A 53 8.26 -11.38 -17.00
C GLU A 53 9.40 -10.66 -16.27
N ILE A 54 10.43 -10.19 -16.97
CA ILE A 54 11.59 -9.54 -16.36
C ILE A 54 11.16 -8.27 -15.61
N PHE A 55 10.34 -7.44 -16.28
CA PHE A 55 9.81 -6.23 -15.66
C PHE A 55 8.92 -6.57 -14.45
N ALA A 56 7.99 -7.51 -14.65
CA ALA A 56 7.05 -7.93 -13.63
C ALA A 56 7.76 -8.54 -12.41
N LEU A 57 8.81 -9.32 -12.60
CA LEU A 57 9.60 -9.90 -11.51
C LEU A 57 10.22 -8.81 -10.63
N SER A 58 10.74 -7.73 -11.20
CA SER A 58 11.22 -6.59 -10.40
C SER A 58 10.12 -5.97 -9.54
N ILE A 59 8.94 -5.71 -10.12
CA ILE A 59 7.81 -5.14 -9.37
C ILE A 59 7.27 -6.13 -8.33
N ALA A 60 7.32 -7.44 -8.62
CA ALA A 60 6.96 -8.49 -7.68
C ALA A 60 7.93 -8.53 -6.49
N LEU A 61 9.25 -8.52 -6.75
CA LEU A 61 10.30 -8.43 -5.74
C LEU A 61 10.15 -7.17 -4.88
N GLN A 62 9.83 -6.04 -5.50
CA GLN A 62 9.53 -4.79 -4.80
C GLN A 62 8.42 -4.96 -3.77
N ASN A 63 7.29 -5.54 -4.17
CA ASN A 63 6.16 -5.73 -3.27
C ASN A 63 6.51 -6.68 -2.11
N LEU A 64 7.20 -7.79 -2.42
CA LEU A 64 7.61 -8.76 -1.41
C LEU A 64 8.59 -8.15 -0.39
N LEU A 65 9.62 -7.45 -0.86
CA LEU A 65 10.62 -6.81 -0.01
C LEU A 65 10.05 -5.60 0.75
N TRP A 66 9.05 -4.92 0.19
CA TRP A 66 8.26 -3.95 0.94
C TRP A 66 7.52 -4.63 2.11
N GLY A 67 6.85 -5.77 1.87
CA GLY A 67 6.19 -6.54 2.92
C GLY A 67 7.14 -7.00 4.03
N LEU A 68 8.29 -7.54 3.63
CA LEU A 68 9.30 -8.04 4.55
C LEU A 68 10.02 -6.92 5.30
N GLY A 69 10.26 -5.77 4.67
CA GLY A 69 10.97 -4.64 5.26
C GLY A 69 10.14 -3.82 6.25
N GLN A 70 8.81 -3.85 6.13
CA GLN A 70 7.89 -3.03 6.94
C GLN A 70 8.04 -3.23 8.47
N PRO A 71 8.06 -4.45 9.03
CA PRO A 71 8.28 -4.66 10.46
C PRO A 71 9.60 -4.08 10.96
N PHE A 72 10.68 -4.23 10.18
CA PHE A 72 12.00 -3.70 10.54
C PHE A 72 12.03 -2.18 10.47
N ALA A 73 11.42 -1.57 9.45
CA ALA A 73 11.32 -0.12 9.33
C ALA A 73 10.53 0.49 10.51
N GLY A 74 9.44 -0.17 10.95
CA GLY A 74 8.70 0.21 12.14
C GLY A 74 9.56 0.17 13.41
N ALA A 75 10.26 -0.95 13.64
CA ALA A 75 11.17 -1.09 14.79
C ALA A 75 12.30 -0.05 14.79
N LEU A 76 12.86 0.25 13.61
CA LEU A 76 13.84 1.31 13.44
C LEU A 76 13.24 2.69 13.74
N ALA A 77 11.99 2.94 13.36
CA ALA A 77 11.32 4.22 13.58
C ALA A 77 10.98 4.43 15.06
N ASP A 78 10.65 3.36 15.79
CA ASP A 78 10.45 3.41 17.23
C ASP A 78 11.76 3.60 17.99
N ARG A 79 12.87 3.00 17.53
CA ARG A 79 14.18 3.13 18.18
C ARG A 79 14.91 4.44 17.86
N PHE A 80 14.90 4.86 16.60
CA PHE A 80 15.72 5.96 16.10
C PHE A 80 14.92 7.21 15.73
N GLY A 81 13.58 7.10 15.74
CA GLY A 81 12.66 8.14 15.31
C GLY A 81 12.26 8.01 13.82
N PRO A 82 11.04 8.44 13.45
CA PRO A 82 10.50 8.30 12.10
C PRO A 82 11.30 9.10 11.06
N MET A 83 11.87 10.27 11.41
CA MET A 83 12.66 11.08 10.48
C MET A 83 13.81 10.28 9.84
N LYS A 84 14.63 9.60 10.66
CA LYS A 84 15.81 8.87 10.16
C LYS A 84 15.41 7.71 9.24
N VAL A 85 14.29 7.07 9.56
CA VAL A 85 13.75 5.98 8.74
C VAL A 85 13.20 6.49 7.40
N VAL A 86 12.49 7.63 7.39
CA VAL A 86 12.02 8.25 6.16
C VAL A 86 13.20 8.71 5.30
N ILE A 87 14.27 9.26 5.89
CA ILE A 87 15.49 9.64 5.15
C ILE A 87 16.16 8.41 4.53
N GLY A 88 16.41 7.35 5.33
CA GLY A 88 17.02 6.13 4.83
C GLY A 88 16.18 5.46 3.75
N GLY A 89 14.87 5.33 3.97
CA GLY A 89 13.93 4.80 2.99
C GLY A 89 13.84 5.67 1.74
N GLY A 90 13.83 7.00 1.90
CA GLY A 90 13.78 7.96 0.79
C GLY A 90 15.03 7.91 -0.08
N LEU A 91 16.21 7.73 0.53
CA LEU A 91 17.46 7.54 -0.19
C LEU A 91 17.44 6.23 -1.00
N LEU A 92 17.05 5.12 -0.39
CA LEU A 92 16.93 3.83 -1.09
C LEU A 92 15.91 3.89 -2.22
N TYR A 93 14.74 4.49 -1.96
CA TYR A 93 13.68 4.67 -2.94
C TYR A 93 14.18 5.50 -4.13
N SER A 94 14.72 6.69 -3.86
CA SER A 94 15.18 7.60 -4.91
C SER A 94 16.34 7.01 -5.70
N ALA A 95 17.31 6.37 -5.03
CA ALA A 95 18.40 5.68 -5.69
C ALA A 95 17.90 4.53 -6.58
N GLY A 96 16.94 3.74 -6.10
CA GLY A 96 16.32 2.67 -6.90
C GLY A 96 15.65 3.21 -8.16
N VAL A 97 14.86 4.27 -8.05
CA VAL A 97 14.24 4.93 -9.22
C VAL A 97 15.29 5.54 -10.15
N LEU A 98 16.32 6.20 -9.62
CA LEU A 98 17.37 6.81 -10.45
C LEU A 98 18.21 5.75 -11.18
N ILE A 99 18.55 4.64 -10.53
CA ILE A 99 19.30 3.55 -11.15
C ILE A 99 18.44 2.83 -12.21
N MET A 100 17.11 2.80 -12.03
CA MET A 100 16.19 2.27 -13.03
C MET A 100 16.35 2.95 -14.39
N SER A 101 16.62 4.26 -14.46
CA SER A 101 16.76 5.01 -15.72
C SER A 101 17.95 4.57 -16.58
N VAL A 102 18.96 3.95 -15.96
CA VAL A 102 20.19 3.47 -16.62
C VAL A 102 20.30 1.94 -16.58
N SER A 103 19.24 1.25 -16.16
CA SER A 103 19.25 -0.22 -16.00
C SER A 103 19.10 -0.92 -17.35
N THR A 104 20.20 -1.37 -17.93
CA THR A 104 20.24 -2.10 -19.21
C THR A 104 20.32 -3.62 -19.07
N THR A 105 20.44 -4.13 -17.84
CA THR A 105 20.48 -5.57 -17.56
C THR A 105 19.38 -5.97 -16.57
N PRO A 106 18.81 -7.20 -16.68
CA PRO A 106 17.79 -7.69 -15.75
C PRO A 106 18.24 -7.62 -14.29
N MET A 107 19.49 -8.00 -14.00
CA MET A 107 20.04 -7.99 -12.64
C MET A 107 20.06 -6.58 -12.03
N LEU A 108 20.50 -5.58 -12.80
CA LEU A 108 20.52 -4.20 -12.33
C LEU A 108 19.08 -3.67 -12.13
N PHE A 109 18.15 -4.06 -13.00
CA PHE A 109 16.74 -3.71 -12.88
C PHE A 109 16.04 -4.35 -11.66
N HIS A 110 16.38 -5.61 -11.33
CA HIS A 110 15.91 -6.29 -10.12
C HIS A 110 16.48 -5.63 -8.86
N LEU A 111 17.77 -5.27 -8.87
CA LEU A 111 18.40 -4.59 -7.75
C LEU A 111 17.82 -3.18 -7.55
N SER A 112 17.61 -2.42 -8.61
CA SER A 112 17.11 -1.05 -8.54
C SER A 112 15.62 -1.01 -8.18
N THR A 113 14.75 -1.41 -9.08
CA THR A 113 13.29 -1.29 -8.93
C THR A 113 12.71 -2.34 -7.98
N GLY A 114 13.32 -3.52 -7.91
CA GLY A 114 12.91 -4.57 -6.97
C GLY A 114 13.42 -4.30 -5.55
N VAL A 115 14.73 -4.40 -5.36
CA VAL A 115 15.33 -4.40 -4.02
C VAL A 115 15.33 -3.00 -3.39
N LEU A 116 15.96 -2.01 -4.04
CA LEU A 116 16.13 -0.68 -3.45
C LEU A 116 14.79 0.03 -3.24
N VAL A 117 13.91 0.04 -4.25
CA VAL A 117 12.58 0.64 -4.11
C VAL A 117 11.71 -0.14 -3.11
N GLY A 118 11.77 -1.47 -3.08
CA GLY A 118 11.01 -2.29 -2.13
C GLY A 118 11.34 -1.98 -0.67
N PHE A 119 12.64 -1.94 -0.33
CA PHE A 119 13.07 -1.50 1.00
C PHE A 119 12.82 0.00 1.23
N GLY A 120 12.97 0.84 0.21
CA GLY A 120 12.67 2.28 0.29
C GLY A 120 11.21 2.58 0.65
N LEU A 121 10.26 1.83 0.08
CA LEU A 121 8.84 1.88 0.41
C LEU A 121 8.56 1.49 1.86
N SER A 122 9.40 0.63 2.45
CA SER A 122 9.27 0.25 3.86
C SER A 122 9.45 1.44 4.80
N GLY A 123 10.37 2.36 4.46
CA GLY A 123 10.65 3.56 5.27
C GLY A 123 9.84 4.81 4.92
N THR A 124 9.32 4.90 3.69
CA THR A 124 8.56 6.07 3.19
C THR A 124 7.05 5.86 3.15
N GLY A 125 6.59 4.63 3.38
CA GLY A 125 5.19 4.24 3.24
C GLY A 125 4.29 4.74 4.38
N PHE A 126 2.99 4.46 4.23
CA PHE A 126 1.94 4.89 5.16
C PHE A 126 2.24 4.57 6.63
N SER A 127 2.80 3.39 6.93
CA SER A 127 3.04 2.94 8.31
C SER A 127 3.88 3.92 9.14
N ILE A 128 5.01 4.36 8.60
CA ILE A 128 5.96 5.25 9.30
C ILE A 128 5.36 6.64 9.45
N VAL A 129 4.77 7.17 8.38
CA VAL A 129 4.21 8.52 8.36
C VAL A 129 2.96 8.63 9.23
N LEU A 130 2.02 7.68 9.13
CA LEU A 130 0.82 7.64 9.95
C LEU A 130 1.16 7.44 11.44
N ALA A 131 2.14 6.61 11.76
CA ALA A 131 2.61 6.45 13.13
C ALA A 131 3.22 7.76 13.69
N ALA A 132 4.02 8.47 12.89
CA ALA A 132 4.60 9.75 13.29
C ALA A 132 3.52 10.81 13.56
N VAL A 133 2.54 10.94 12.67
CA VAL A 133 1.40 11.86 12.80
C VAL A 133 0.53 11.47 14.00
N GLY A 134 0.23 10.19 14.19
CA GLY A 134 -0.57 9.70 15.30
C GLY A 134 0.03 9.99 16.68
N LYS A 135 1.36 10.05 16.79
CA LYS A 135 2.11 10.37 18.02
C LYS A 135 1.99 11.84 18.45
N VAL A 136 1.74 12.77 17.52
CA VAL A 136 1.73 14.21 17.80
C VAL A 136 0.33 14.85 17.77
N VAL A 137 -0.67 14.15 17.25
CA VAL A 137 -2.05 14.62 17.17
C VAL A 137 -2.83 14.20 18.41
N ALA A 138 -3.61 15.14 18.97
CA ALA A 138 -4.54 14.90 20.07
C ALA A 138 -5.51 13.75 19.76
N PRO A 139 -5.87 12.89 20.75
CA PRO A 139 -6.70 11.70 20.52
C PRO A 139 -7.98 11.97 19.73
N GLU A 140 -8.65 13.10 19.99
CA GLU A 140 -9.93 13.48 19.38
C GLU A 140 -9.79 13.85 17.89
N LYS A 141 -8.61 14.32 17.47
CA LYS A 141 -8.31 14.72 16.09
C LYS A 141 -7.51 13.67 15.32
N ARG A 142 -7.10 12.58 15.96
CA ARG A 142 -6.19 11.57 15.39
C ARG A 142 -6.78 10.92 14.14
N SER A 143 -8.03 10.49 14.18
CA SER A 143 -8.68 9.85 13.02
C SER A 143 -8.74 10.77 11.80
N TRP A 144 -9.09 12.05 12.00
CA TRP A 144 -9.10 13.07 10.95
C TRP A 144 -7.71 13.27 10.32
N ALA A 145 -6.67 13.42 11.15
CA ALA A 145 -5.30 13.62 10.68
C ALA A 145 -4.77 12.43 9.88
N LEU A 146 -5.01 11.21 10.36
CA LEU A 146 -4.64 9.98 9.64
C LEU A 146 -5.42 9.86 8.31
N GLY A 147 -6.68 10.28 8.30
CA GLY A 147 -7.51 10.35 7.10
C GLY A 147 -6.93 11.27 6.02
N ILE A 148 -6.46 12.47 6.40
CA ILE A 148 -5.83 13.42 5.47
C ILE A 148 -4.58 12.83 4.82
N VAL A 149 -3.67 12.26 5.62
CA VAL A 149 -2.43 11.65 5.10
C VAL A 149 -2.75 10.46 4.18
N THR A 150 -3.77 9.68 4.51
CA THR A 150 -4.22 8.55 3.68
C THR A 150 -4.78 9.04 2.33
N ALA A 151 -5.61 10.09 2.37
CA ALA A 151 -6.16 10.71 1.17
C ALA A 151 -5.06 11.32 0.29
N ALA A 152 -4.02 11.92 0.88
CA ALA A 152 -2.89 12.46 0.15
C ALA A 152 -2.13 11.41 -0.67
N GLY A 153 -1.96 10.19 -0.14
CA GLY A 153 -1.36 9.09 -0.91
C GLY A 153 -2.18 8.70 -2.14
N SER A 154 -3.50 8.66 -1.99
CA SER A 154 -4.44 8.36 -3.08
C SER A 154 -4.49 9.47 -4.13
N PHE A 155 -4.46 10.73 -3.67
CA PHE A 155 -4.32 11.89 -4.55
C PHE A 155 -2.97 11.90 -5.27
N GLY A 156 -1.89 11.49 -4.61
CA GLY A 156 -0.58 11.31 -5.22
C GLY A 156 -0.62 10.35 -6.41
N GLN A 157 -1.33 9.21 -6.28
CA GLN A 157 -1.59 8.30 -7.41
C GLN A 157 -2.40 8.98 -8.53
N PHE A 158 -3.49 9.68 -8.18
CA PHE A 158 -4.32 10.39 -9.17
C PHE A 158 -3.52 11.43 -9.96
N ALA A 159 -2.64 12.20 -9.31
CA ALA A 159 -1.86 13.25 -9.94
C ALA A 159 -0.64 12.71 -10.71
N MET A 160 0.14 11.81 -10.10
CA MET A 160 1.43 11.39 -10.64
C MET A 160 1.32 10.44 -11.82
N VAL A 161 0.27 9.62 -11.92
CA VAL A 161 0.19 8.64 -13.02
C VAL A 161 -0.10 9.32 -14.37
N PRO A 162 -1.12 10.19 -14.53
CA PRO A 162 -1.31 10.93 -15.77
C PRO A 162 -0.14 11.88 -16.09
N LEU A 163 0.45 12.51 -15.07
CA LEU A 163 1.65 13.33 -15.25
C LEU A 163 2.85 12.51 -15.76
N GLY A 164 3.06 11.32 -15.19
CA GLY A 164 4.06 10.38 -15.64
C GLY A 164 3.85 9.96 -17.09
N GLN A 165 2.61 9.74 -17.51
CA GLN A 165 2.29 9.45 -18.91
C GLN A 165 2.54 10.63 -19.85
N ALA A 166 2.26 11.85 -19.40
CA ALA A 166 2.57 13.06 -20.17
C ALA A 166 4.08 13.22 -20.39
N PHE A 167 4.88 13.02 -19.34
CA PHE A 167 6.35 13.01 -19.44
C PHE A 167 6.85 11.86 -20.30
N LEU A 168 6.28 10.66 -20.16
CA LEU A 168 6.65 9.49 -20.96
C LEU A 168 6.44 9.76 -22.45
N SER A 169 5.32 10.41 -22.80
CA SER A 169 4.99 10.76 -24.18
C SER A 169 5.88 11.88 -24.74
N ALA A 170 6.35 12.80 -23.88
CA ALA A 170 7.15 13.95 -24.29
C ALA A 170 8.66 13.67 -24.34
N TYR A 171 9.17 12.84 -23.43
CA TYR A 171 10.61 12.72 -23.16
C TYR A 171 11.16 11.28 -23.18
N GLY A 172 10.30 10.28 -23.34
CA GLY A 172 10.69 8.87 -23.22
C GLY A 172 10.83 8.38 -21.78
N TRP A 173 11.08 7.08 -21.59
CA TRP A 173 11.01 6.45 -20.27
C TRP A 173 12.22 6.80 -19.41
N GLN A 174 13.44 6.85 -19.96
CA GLN A 174 14.65 7.14 -19.19
C GLN A 174 14.55 8.51 -18.53
N THR A 175 14.20 9.55 -19.31
CA THR A 175 14.05 10.92 -18.83
C THR A 175 12.91 11.04 -17.83
N THR A 176 11.79 10.34 -18.07
CA THR A 176 10.65 10.35 -17.14
C THR A 176 11.02 9.72 -15.81
N VAL A 177 11.67 8.56 -15.82
CA VAL A 177 12.16 7.89 -14.60
C VAL A 177 13.19 8.77 -13.87
N LEU A 178 14.06 9.48 -14.59
CA LEU A 178 14.99 10.45 -14.01
C LEU A 178 14.25 11.58 -13.29
N ILE A 179 13.24 12.19 -13.91
CA ILE A 179 12.41 13.26 -13.31
C ILE A 179 11.70 12.74 -12.05
N LEU A 180 11.09 11.55 -12.12
CA LEU A 180 10.41 10.93 -10.97
C LEU A 180 11.39 10.58 -9.86
N GLY A 181 12.59 10.10 -10.19
CA GLY A 181 13.65 9.80 -9.23
C GLY A 181 14.16 11.05 -8.52
N ILE A 182 14.44 12.12 -9.27
CA ILE A 182 14.88 13.41 -8.70
C ILE A 182 13.78 14.01 -7.83
N SER A 183 12.53 14.02 -8.28
CA SER A 183 11.41 14.55 -7.48
C SER A 183 11.20 13.75 -6.19
N SER A 184 11.48 12.45 -6.18
CA SER A 184 11.39 11.61 -4.99
C SER A 184 12.41 11.97 -3.90
N LEU A 185 13.54 12.63 -4.24
CA LEU A 185 14.49 13.16 -3.26
C LEU A 185 13.89 14.26 -2.37
N ALA A 186 12.79 14.90 -2.79
CA ALA A 186 12.08 15.87 -1.96
C ALA A 186 11.56 15.26 -0.65
N MET A 187 11.42 13.93 -0.56
CA MET A 187 11.09 13.26 0.71
C MET A 187 12.13 13.51 1.81
N LEU A 188 13.40 13.73 1.46
CA LEU A 188 14.50 13.92 2.41
C LEU A 188 14.37 15.21 3.24
N PRO A 189 14.26 16.41 2.63
CA PRO A 189 14.03 17.64 3.40
C PRO A 189 12.66 17.62 4.09
N LEU A 190 11.62 17.03 3.49
CA LEU A 190 10.29 16.91 4.11
C LEU A 190 10.33 16.06 5.39
N ALA A 191 11.20 15.06 5.48
CA ALA A 191 11.37 14.24 6.67
C ALA A 191 11.84 15.07 7.89
N GLY A 192 12.45 16.24 7.68
CA GLY A 192 12.82 17.18 8.74
C GLY A 192 11.63 17.59 9.61
N ALA A 193 10.41 17.53 9.08
CA ALA A 193 9.19 17.77 9.87
C ALA A 193 8.96 16.78 11.00
N PHE A 194 9.61 15.61 10.94
CA PHE A 194 9.51 14.58 11.97
C PHE A 194 10.64 14.64 12.99
N TRP A 195 11.44 15.70 13.00
CA TRP A 195 12.49 15.91 13.97
C TRP A 195 11.93 15.86 15.41
N GLY A 196 12.59 15.07 16.27
CA GLY A 196 12.23 14.93 17.69
C GLY A 196 10.99 14.07 17.99
N ILE A 197 10.22 13.63 16.99
CA ILE A 197 9.09 12.71 17.19
C ILE A 197 9.63 11.34 17.66
N GLY A 198 9.13 10.82 18.78
CA GLY A 198 9.53 9.51 19.32
C GLY A 198 10.86 9.46 20.07
N GLN A 199 11.62 10.58 20.15
CA GLN A 199 12.84 10.67 20.97
C GLN A 199 12.58 10.97 22.45
N ARG A 200 11.35 11.36 22.80
CA ARG A 200 10.90 11.63 24.17
C ARG A 200 9.71 10.74 24.50
N GLY A 201 9.93 9.76 25.38
CA GLY A 201 8.88 8.92 25.93
C GLY A 201 8.96 7.48 25.44
N GLY A 202 9.68 6.66 26.21
CA GLY A 202 9.47 5.21 26.21
C GLY A 202 7.97 4.94 26.39
N LEU A 203 7.49 3.96 25.65
CA LEU A 203 6.11 3.49 25.61
C LEU A 203 5.45 3.62 26.98
N SER A 204 4.40 4.44 27.08
CA SER A 204 3.36 4.20 28.08
C SER A 204 2.78 2.82 27.77
N ALA A 205 3.35 1.80 28.40
CA ALA A 205 2.74 0.50 28.49
C ALA A 205 1.38 0.73 29.13
N GLY A 206 0.31 0.57 28.36
CA GLY A 206 -0.99 0.27 28.93
C GLY A 206 -0.88 -0.92 29.88
N PRO A 207 -1.90 -1.16 30.74
CA PRO A 207 -1.84 -2.16 31.80
C PRO A 207 -1.20 -3.45 31.29
N ALA A 208 -0.20 -3.93 32.05
CA ALA A 208 0.68 -5.03 31.68
C ALA A 208 -0.14 -6.27 31.30
N SER A 209 -0.49 -6.40 30.03
CA SER A 209 -1.05 -7.65 29.53
C SER A 209 0.05 -8.69 29.58
N THR A 210 -0.27 -9.81 30.20
CA THR A 210 0.65 -10.91 30.53
C THR A 210 1.12 -11.69 29.31
N GLN A 211 0.47 -11.51 28.14
CA GLN A 211 0.79 -12.25 26.93
C GLN A 211 2.16 -11.86 26.36
N SER A 212 3.01 -12.84 26.16
CA SER A 212 4.29 -12.73 25.46
C SER A 212 4.12 -12.72 23.93
N LEU A 213 5.20 -12.35 23.22
CA LEU A 213 5.23 -12.34 21.75
C LEU A 213 4.94 -13.73 21.16
N GLY A 214 5.58 -14.77 21.72
CA GLY A 214 5.42 -16.15 21.27
C GLY A 214 4.00 -16.68 21.48
N GLU A 215 3.37 -16.31 22.61
CA GLU A 215 1.96 -16.65 22.86
C GLU A 215 1.01 -15.96 21.89
N ALA A 216 1.24 -14.69 21.56
CA ALA A 216 0.43 -13.97 20.57
C ALA A 216 0.52 -14.60 19.17
N LEU A 217 1.74 -14.97 18.75
CA LEU A 217 1.96 -15.67 17.47
C LEU A 217 1.29 -17.05 17.46
N ARG A 218 1.42 -17.81 18.56
CA ARG A 218 0.77 -19.12 18.70
C ARG A 218 -0.75 -19.02 18.75
N GLU A 219 -1.30 -18.01 19.40
CA GLU A 219 -2.73 -17.74 19.46
C GLU A 219 -3.26 -17.39 18.07
N ALA A 220 -2.62 -16.46 17.36
CA ALA A 220 -3.02 -16.04 16.02
C ALA A 220 -2.91 -17.18 14.98
N SER A 221 -1.80 -17.93 14.98
CA SER A 221 -1.59 -19.06 14.06
C SER A 221 -2.57 -20.23 14.29
N ARG A 222 -3.17 -20.34 15.48
CA ARG A 222 -4.20 -21.35 15.78
C ARG A 222 -5.62 -20.81 15.63
N HIS A 223 -5.79 -19.49 15.51
CA HIS A 223 -7.09 -18.86 15.37
C HIS A 223 -7.59 -18.97 13.93
N ARG A 224 -8.61 -19.81 13.71
CA ARG A 224 -9.19 -20.05 12.37
C ARG A 224 -9.56 -18.75 11.64
N GLY A 225 -10.17 -17.79 12.33
CA GLY A 225 -10.54 -16.50 11.74
C GLY A 225 -9.33 -15.68 11.24
N PHE A 226 -8.18 -15.79 11.91
CA PHE A 226 -6.97 -15.08 11.51
C PHE A 226 -6.33 -15.72 10.27
N LEU A 227 -6.31 -17.06 10.21
CA LEU A 227 -5.83 -17.79 9.03
C LEU A 227 -6.70 -17.51 7.80
N LEU A 228 -8.03 -17.50 7.96
CA LEU A 228 -8.97 -17.17 6.90
C LEU A 228 -8.83 -15.72 6.42
N LEU A 229 -8.68 -14.77 7.36
CA LEU A 229 -8.41 -13.37 7.05
C LEU A 229 -7.11 -13.22 6.25
N THR A 230 -6.05 -13.91 6.67
CA THR A 230 -4.73 -13.90 6.03
C THR A 230 -4.79 -14.49 4.62
N ALA A 231 -5.49 -15.61 4.44
CA ALA A 231 -5.70 -16.27 3.15
C ALA A 231 -6.55 -15.42 2.20
N GLY A 232 -7.55 -14.71 2.72
CA GLY A 232 -8.36 -13.80 1.91
C GLY A 232 -7.62 -12.51 1.54
N PHE A 233 -6.79 -11.95 2.43
CA PHE A 233 -6.05 -10.71 2.13
C PHE A 233 -4.92 -10.89 1.11
N PHE A 234 -4.40 -12.12 0.95
CA PHE A 234 -3.57 -12.53 -0.19
C PHE A 234 -4.21 -12.14 -1.53
N VAL A 235 -5.51 -12.42 -1.69
CA VAL A 235 -6.24 -12.15 -2.93
C VAL A 235 -6.29 -10.67 -3.24
N CYS A 236 -6.37 -9.83 -2.21
CA CYS A 236 -6.33 -8.39 -2.41
C CYS A 236 -5.00 -7.94 -3.04
N GLY A 237 -3.89 -8.47 -2.54
CA GLY A 237 -2.57 -8.19 -3.10
C GLY A 237 -2.45 -8.66 -4.55
N PHE A 238 -2.93 -9.87 -4.83
CA PHE A 238 -2.97 -10.42 -6.19
C PHE A 238 -3.67 -9.47 -7.16
N HIS A 239 -4.91 -9.08 -6.86
CA HIS A 239 -5.69 -8.20 -7.76
C HIS A 239 -5.08 -6.81 -7.91
N VAL A 240 -4.79 -6.15 -6.79
CA VAL A 240 -4.34 -4.75 -6.78
C VAL A 240 -3.00 -4.61 -7.50
N ALA A 241 -2.05 -5.50 -7.20
CA ALA A 241 -0.73 -5.43 -7.80
C ALA A 241 -0.75 -5.85 -9.27
N PHE A 242 -1.49 -6.91 -9.64
CA PHE A 242 -1.68 -7.31 -11.04
C PHE A 242 -2.25 -6.15 -11.87
N ILE A 243 -3.36 -5.56 -11.42
CA ILE A 243 -4.02 -4.46 -12.15
C ILE A 243 -3.08 -3.25 -12.25
N ALA A 244 -2.40 -2.87 -11.15
CA ALA A 244 -1.48 -1.73 -11.16
C ALA A 244 -0.31 -1.92 -12.15
N ALA A 245 0.24 -3.13 -12.23
CA ALA A 245 1.39 -3.43 -13.08
C ALA A 245 1.01 -3.65 -14.55
N HIS A 246 -0.12 -4.31 -14.83
CA HIS A 246 -0.43 -4.83 -16.15
C HIS A 246 -1.60 -4.15 -16.86
N LEU A 247 -2.48 -3.40 -16.16
CA LEU A 247 -3.62 -2.74 -16.81
C LEU A 247 -3.18 -1.76 -17.91
N PRO A 248 -2.14 -0.91 -17.73
CA PRO A 248 -1.70 -0.03 -18.82
C PRO A 248 -1.24 -0.79 -20.05
N SER A 249 -0.47 -1.87 -19.86
CA SER A 249 -0.02 -2.72 -20.97
C SER A 249 -1.18 -3.43 -21.64
N PHE A 250 -2.14 -3.93 -20.87
CA PHE A 250 -3.35 -4.58 -21.40
C PHE A 250 -4.21 -3.62 -22.23
N VAL A 251 -4.31 -2.35 -21.83
CA VAL A 251 -4.98 -1.30 -22.61
C VAL A 251 -4.27 -1.10 -23.96
N ILE A 252 -2.95 -1.01 -23.96
CA ILE A 252 -2.14 -0.84 -25.17
C ILE A 252 -2.27 -2.06 -26.10
N ASP A 253 -2.25 -3.29 -25.55
CA ASP A 253 -2.38 -4.54 -26.33
C ASP A 253 -3.70 -4.63 -27.09
N ARG A 254 -4.72 -3.93 -26.61
CA ARG A 254 -6.05 -3.88 -27.23
C ARG A 254 -6.20 -2.69 -28.18
N GLY A 255 -5.11 -2.00 -28.49
CA GLY A 255 -5.06 -0.91 -29.46
C GLY A 255 -5.60 0.43 -28.95
N LEU A 256 -5.79 0.58 -27.64
CA LEU A 256 -6.23 1.84 -27.04
C LEU A 256 -5.05 2.77 -26.75
N ASP A 257 -5.32 4.08 -26.71
CA ASP A 257 -4.31 5.10 -26.40
C ASP A 257 -3.70 4.86 -24.99
N PRO A 258 -2.36 4.90 -24.84
CA PRO A 258 -1.68 4.75 -23.55
C PRO A 258 -2.20 5.66 -22.43
N ARG A 259 -2.72 6.85 -22.78
CA ARG A 259 -3.33 7.80 -21.84
C ARG A 259 -4.53 7.20 -21.11
N ILE A 260 -5.27 6.30 -21.75
CA ILE A 260 -6.42 5.64 -21.14
C ILE A 260 -5.97 4.77 -19.96
N GLY A 261 -4.86 4.02 -20.11
CA GLY A 261 -4.27 3.24 -19.02
C GLY A 261 -3.79 4.10 -17.86
N ALA A 262 -3.21 5.26 -18.15
CA ALA A 262 -2.78 6.22 -17.14
C ALA A 262 -3.95 6.86 -16.39
N TRP A 263 -4.98 7.32 -17.11
CA TRP A 263 -6.20 7.86 -16.50
C TRP A 263 -6.97 6.80 -15.72
N ALA A 264 -6.98 5.55 -16.17
CA ALA A 264 -7.56 4.43 -15.42
C ALA A 264 -6.89 4.29 -14.04
N LEU A 265 -5.56 4.19 -13.99
CA LEU A 265 -4.84 4.13 -12.71
C LEU A 265 -4.99 5.41 -11.88
N GLY A 266 -5.13 6.58 -12.53
CA GLY A 266 -5.45 7.83 -11.85
C GLY A 266 -6.82 7.79 -11.17
N LEU A 267 -7.87 7.35 -11.88
CA LEU A 267 -9.22 7.18 -11.35
C LEU A 267 -9.28 6.16 -10.23
N VAL A 268 -8.51 5.06 -10.32
CA VAL A 268 -8.35 4.12 -9.21
C VAL A 268 -7.89 4.87 -7.94
N GLY A 269 -6.88 5.73 -8.06
CA GLY A 269 -6.41 6.57 -6.95
C GLY A 269 -7.49 7.51 -6.41
N LEU A 270 -8.21 8.21 -7.28
CA LEU A 270 -9.25 9.16 -6.89
C LEU A 270 -10.40 8.46 -6.13
N PHE A 271 -10.97 7.40 -6.71
CA PHE A 271 -12.10 6.68 -6.13
C PHE A 271 -11.71 5.85 -4.90
N ASN A 272 -10.42 5.48 -4.75
CA ASN A 272 -9.92 4.79 -3.56
C ASN A 272 -10.14 5.57 -2.26
N VAL A 273 -10.09 6.91 -2.30
CA VAL A 273 -10.40 7.74 -1.13
C VAL A 273 -11.81 7.47 -0.63
N ILE A 274 -12.78 7.46 -1.55
CA ILE A 274 -14.20 7.26 -1.24
C ILE A 274 -14.42 5.85 -0.72
N GLY A 275 -13.86 4.83 -1.37
CA GLY A 275 -14.00 3.43 -0.98
C GLY A 275 -13.42 3.13 0.41
N SER A 276 -12.19 3.57 0.65
CA SER A 276 -11.47 3.35 1.92
C SER A 276 -12.15 4.06 3.09
N TYR A 277 -12.62 5.29 2.87
CA TYR A 277 -13.36 6.01 3.90
C TYR A 277 -14.71 5.34 4.21
N THR A 278 -15.48 5.01 3.17
CA THR A 278 -16.81 4.41 3.32
C THR A 278 -16.73 3.05 4.02
N SER A 279 -15.78 2.20 3.65
CA SER A 279 -15.55 0.92 4.31
C SER A 279 -15.15 1.07 5.78
N GLY A 280 -14.33 2.06 6.13
CA GLY A 280 -14.00 2.39 7.51
C GLY A 280 -15.23 2.77 8.35
N VAL A 281 -16.09 3.65 7.82
CA VAL A 281 -17.33 4.07 8.49
C VAL A 281 -18.30 2.89 8.64
N LEU A 282 -18.48 2.10 7.58
CA LEU A 282 -19.36 0.93 7.61
C LEU A 282 -18.83 -0.15 8.57
N GLY A 283 -17.51 -0.37 8.64
CA GLY A 283 -16.90 -1.33 9.55
C GLY A 283 -17.03 -1.00 11.05
N GLY A 284 -17.36 0.25 11.37
CA GLY A 284 -17.74 0.66 12.72
C GLY A 284 -19.21 0.38 13.07
N LYS A 285 -20.07 0.17 12.07
CA LYS A 285 -21.53 0.00 12.24
C LYS A 285 -21.99 -1.44 11.97
N TYR A 286 -21.33 -2.11 11.03
CA TYR A 286 -21.68 -3.43 10.54
C TYR A 286 -20.53 -4.41 10.75
N SER A 287 -20.86 -5.70 10.67
CA SER A 287 -19.90 -6.78 10.78
C SER A 287 -18.85 -6.71 9.66
N LYS A 288 -17.57 -6.68 10.04
CA LYS A 288 -16.44 -6.42 9.12
C LYS A 288 -16.24 -7.58 8.19
N LYS A 289 -16.46 -8.82 8.66
CA LYS A 289 -16.34 -10.02 7.83
C LYS A 289 -17.33 -10.08 6.68
N TYR A 290 -18.58 -9.62 6.88
CA TYR A 290 -19.59 -9.60 5.82
C TYR A 290 -19.31 -8.49 4.82
N LEU A 291 -18.85 -7.32 5.28
CA LEU A 291 -18.38 -6.26 4.40
C LEU A 291 -17.19 -6.72 3.54
N LEU A 292 -16.19 -7.39 4.13
CA LEU A 292 -15.07 -7.98 3.39
C LEU A 292 -15.55 -8.99 2.36
N SER A 293 -16.43 -9.91 2.76
CA SER A 293 -17.01 -10.89 1.84
C SER A 293 -17.69 -10.21 0.64
N MET A 294 -18.52 -9.20 0.89
CA MET A 294 -19.20 -8.45 -0.16
C MET A 294 -18.24 -7.70 -1.07
N LEU A 295 -17.19 -7.07 -0.52
CA LEU A 295 -16.17 -6.37 -1.30
C LEU A 295 -15.45 -7.30 -2.28
N TYR A 296 -15.05 -8.50 -1.86
CA TYR A 296 -14.36 -9.45 -2.73
C TYR A 296 -15.27 -10.04 -3.80
N VAL A 297 -16.52 -10.41 -3.45
CA VAL A 297 -17.50 -10.87 -4.43
C VAL A 297 -17.81 -9.78 -5.45
N THR A 298 -18.00 -8.53 -4.99
CA THR A 298 -18.22 -7.37 -5.87
C THR A 298 -17.01 -7.15 -6.79
N ARG A 299 -15.79 -7.31 -6.29
CA ARG A 299 -14.58 -7.21 -7.11
C ARG A 299 -14.55 -8.25 -8.22
N SER A 300 -14.89 -9.51 -7.92
CA SER A 300 -15.04 -10.55 -8.95
C SER A 300 -16.12 -10.19 -9.97
N ALA A 301 -17.27 -9.68 -9.54
CA ALA A 301 -18.33 -9.26 -10.45
C ALA A 301 -17.88 -8.12 -11.38
N VAL A 302 -17.19 -7.11 -10.85
CA VAL A 302 -16.61 -6.01 -11.64
C VAL A 302 -15.60 -6.53 -12.67
N ILE A 303 -14.75 -7.48 -12.28
CA ILE A 303 -13.79 -8.10 -13.20
C ILE A 303 -14.51 -8.91 -14.30
N VAL A 304 -15.52 -9.71 -13.95
CA VAL A 304 -16.34 -10.46 -14.91
C VAL A 304 -16.95 -9.51 -15.93
N LEU A 305 -17.57 -8.43 -15.48
CA LEU A 305 -18.17 -7.43 -16.36
C LEU A 305 -17.10 -6.83 -17.29
N PHE A 306 -15.95 -6.44 -16.75
CA PHE A 306 -14.88 -5.83 -17.53
C PHE A 306 -14.37 -6.71 -18.67
N ILE A 307 -14.17 -8.02 -18.42
CA ILE A 307 -13.68 -8.93 -19.47
C ILE A 307 -14.78 -9.42 -20.42
N SER A 308 -16.06 -9.29 -20.05
CA SER A 308 -17.21 -9.73 -20.86
C SER A 308 -17.67 -8.67 -21.88
N PHE A 309 -17.38 -7.39 -21.62
CA PHE A 309 -17.70 -6.30 -22.53
C PHE A 309 -16.52 -5.92 -23.43
N PRO A 310 -16.78 -5.32 -24.61
CA PRO A 310 -15.71 -4.76 -25.45
C PRO A 310 -14.85 -3.74 -24.69
N MET A 311 -13.55 -3.79 -24.93
CA MET A 311 -12.61 -2.87 -24.30
C MET A 311 -12.58 -1.55 -25.07
N THR A 312 -13.22 -0.54 -24.49
CA THR A 312 -13.27 0.83 -24.99
C THR A 312 -12.75 1.76 -23.91
N GLU A 313 -12.48 3.02 -24.25
CA GLU A 313 -12.13 4.04 -23.25
C GLU A 313 -13.13 4.08 -22.09
N THR A 314 -14.43 4.10 -22.42
CA THR A 314 -15.50 4.17 -21.42
C THR A 314 -15.50 2.94 -20.50
N THR A 315 -15.39 1.73 -21.04
CA THR A 315 -15.43 0.51 -20.21
C THR A 315 -14.21 0.40 -19.29
N VAL A 316 -13.03 0.82 -19.76
CA VAL A 316 -11.80 0.88 -18.95
C VAL A 316 -11.90 1.90 -17.82
N LEU A 317 -12.40 3.10 -18.09
CA LEU A 317 -12.54 4.14 -17.06
C LEU A 317 -13.61 3.82 -16.02
N ILE A 318 -14.74 3.21 -16.44
CA ILE A 318 -15.76 2.72 -15.50
C ILE A 318 -15.20 1.59 -14.63
N PHE A 319 -14.50 0.62 -15.23
CA PHE A 319 -13.82 -0.44 -14.49
C PHE A 319 -12.84 0.14 -13.47
N ALA A 320 -12.04 1.12 -13.87
CA ALA A 320 -11.08 1.79 -13.01
C ALA A 320 -11.73 2.52 -11.82
N ALA A 321 -12.82 3.26 -12.06
CA ALA A 321 -13.57 3.92 -10.99
C ALA A 321 -14.17 2.90 -10.00
N ALA A 322 -14.79 1.84 -10.52
CA ALA A 322 -15.36 0.76 -9.71
C ALA A 322 -14.29 0.02 -8.91
N MET A 323 -13.17 -0.34 -9.54
CA MET A 323 -12.02 -0.95 -8.86
C MET A 323 -11.40 -0.01 -7.84
N GLY A 324 -11.35 1.31 -8.11
CA GLY A 324 -10.93 2.35 -7.18
C GLY A 324 -11.74 2.30 -5.88
N LEU A 325 -13.07 2.28 -5.98
CA LEU A 325 -13.97 2.14 -4.82
C LEU A 325 -13.73 0.85 -4.03
N LEU A 326 -13.17 -0.18 -4.65
CA LEU A 326 -12.88 -1.47 -4.03
C LEU A 326 -11.40 -1.63 -3.64
N TRP A 327 -10.53 -0.66 -3.96
CA TRP A 327 -9.08 -0.83 -4.03
C TRP A 327 -8.47 -1.14 -2.65
N LEU A 328 -8.44 -0.15 -1.74
CA LEU A 328 -7.97 -0.31 -0.35
C LEU A 328 -9.14 -0.44 0.66
N SER A 329 -10.38 -0.56 0.19
CA SER A 329 -11.57 -0.71 1.04
C SER A 329 -11.54 -1.92 1.98
N THR A 330 -10.70 -2.91 1.68
CA THR A 330 -10.50 -4.07 2.54
C THR A 330 -9.57 -3.77 3.72
N VAL A 331 -8.66 -2.80 3.61
CA VAL A 331 -7.63 -2.47 4.61
C VAL A 331 -8.20 -2.08 5.99
N PRO A 332 -9.16 -1.12 6.09
CA PRO A 332 -9.69 -0.72 7.40
C PRO A 332 -10.48 -1.85 8.06
N LEU A 333 -11.17 -2.68 7.28
CA LEU A 333 -11.93 -3.82 7.77
C LEU A 333 -11.01 -4.94 8.28
N THR A 334 -9.98 -5.29 7.51
CA THR A 334 -8.96 -6.29 7.88
C THR A 334 -8.25 -5.89 9.16
N SER A 335 -7.74 -4.66 9.23
CA SER A 335 -7.05 -4.15 10.43
C SER A 335 -8.01 -4.06 11.62
N GLY A 336 -9.28 -3.71 11.35
CA GLY A 336 -10.32 -3.66 12.36
C GLY A 336 -10.66 -5.03 12.97
N ILE A 337 -10.69 -6.11 12.16
CA ILE A 337 -10.87 -7.48 12.67
C ILE A 337 -9.69 -7.87 13.56
N VAL A 338 -8.44 -7.63 13.11
CA VAL A 338 -7.26 -7.94 13.93
C VAL A 338 -7.30 -7.21 15.27
N ALA A 339 -7.62 -5.91 15.25
CA ALA A 339 -7.74 -5.10 16.46
C ALA A 339 -8.85 -5.60 17.41
N GLN A 340 -10.02 -5.94 16.85
CA GLN A 340 -11.20 -6.37 17.60
C GLN A 340 -10.99 -7.75 18.24
N VAL A 341 -10.37 -8.69 17.52
CA VAL A 341 -10.16 -10.07 17.99
C VAL A 341 -8.99 -10.19 18.97
N PHE A 342 -7.84 -9.58 18.64
CA PHE A 342 -6.58 -9.79 19.37
C PHE A 342 -6.19 -8.66 20.32
N GLY A 343 -6.86 -7.53 20.24
CA GLY A 343 -6.59 -6.34 21.05
C GLY A 343 -5.36 -5.55 20.59
N PRO A 344 -5.03 -4.46 21.28
CA PRO A 344 -4.10 -3.44 20.77
C PRO A 344 -2.61 -3.78 20.91
N LYS A 345 -2.19 -4.63 21.87
CA LYS A 345 -0.76 -4.82 22.21
C LYS A 345 0.10 -5.31 21.04
N TYR A 346 -0.35 -6.37 20.36
CA TYR A 346 0.37 -6.97 19.23
C TYR A 346 -0.32 -6.71 17.89
N MET A 347 -1.28 -5.78 17.84
CA MET A 347 -2.05 -5.46 16.63
C MET A 347 -1.13 -5.14 15.44
N SER A 348 -0.13 -4.26 15.61
CA SER A 348 0.77 -3.87 14.52
C SER A 348 1.55 -5.04 13.94
N MET A 349 2.00 -5.97 14.79
CA MET A 349 2.70 -7.18 14.35
C MET A 349 1.75 -8.12 13.60
N LEU A 350 0.57 -8.40 14.16
CA LEU A 350 -0.40 -9.30 13.55
C LEU A 350 -0.92 -8.76 12.21
N THR A 351 -1.21 -7.46 12.13
CA THR A 351 -1.53 -6.79 10.86
C THR A 351 -0.35 -6.85 9.89
N GLY A 352 0.89 -6.78 10.38
CA GLY A 352 2.09 -6.97 9.57
C GLY A 352 2.20 -8.37 8.94
N ILE A 353 1.84 -9.42 9.68
CA ILE A 353 1.79 -10.80 9.16
C ILE A 353 0.71 -10.92 8.07
N VAL A 354 -0.47 -10.35 8.32
CA VAL A 354 -1.55 -10.31 7.33
C VAL A 354 -1.09 -9.54 6.07
N PHE A 355 -0.41 -8.42 6.26
CA PHE A 355 0.17 -7.64 5.16
C PHE A 355 1.25 -8.40 4.38
N LEU A 356 2.08 -9.20 5.04
CA LEU A 356 3.04 -10.07 4.34
C LEU A 356 2.33 -11.04 3.40
N SER A 357 1.23 -11.68 3.84
CA SER A 357 0.40 -12.53 2.97
C SER A 357 -0.12 -11.78 1.75
N HIS A 358 -0.58 -10.53 1.94
CA HIS A 358 -0.94 -9.65 0.83
C HIS A 358 0.22 -9.44 -0.14
N GLN A 359 1.44 -9.24 0.33
CA GLN A 359 2.59 -9.04 -0.54
C GLN A 359 3.05 -10.31 -1.27
N ILE A 360 2.82 -11.49 -0.70
CA ILE A 360 2.99 -12.76 -1.43
C ILE A 360 1.96 -12.87 -2.56
N GLY A 361 0.71 -12.49 -2.30
CA GLY A 361 -0.31 -12.38 -3.35
C GLY A 361 0.06 -11.37 -4.43
N SER A 362 0.54 -10.19 -4.03
CA SER A 362 1.06 -9.17 -4.95
C SER A 362 2.19 -9.68 -5.82
N PHE A 363 3.14 -10.43 -5.24
CA PHE A 363 4.23 -11.05 -5.98
C PHE A 363 3.69 -11.99 -7.06
N LEU A 364 2.80 -12.91 -6.69
CA LEU A 364 2.25 -13.91 -7.62
C LEU A 364 1.36 -13.31 -8.70
N GLY A 365 0.57 -12.28 -8.37
CA GLY A 365 -0.27 -11.57 -9.35
C GLY A 365 0.55 -10.81 -10.38
N VAL A 366 1.65 -10.17 -9.96
CA VAL A 366 2.51 -9.40 -10.85
C VAL A 366 3.42 -10.32 -11.67
N TRP A 367 4.29 -11.10 -11.03
CA TRP A 367 5.22 -11.97 -11.75
C TRP A 367 4.47 -13.02 -12.59
N GLY A 368 3.45 -13.67 -12.02
CA GLY A 368 2.62 -14.62 -12.76
C GLY A 368 1.89 -13.97 -13.94
N GLY A 369 1.51 -12.69 -13.82
CA GLY A 369 0.95 -11.91 -14.93
C GLY A 369 1.92 -11.73 -16.09
N GLY A 370 3.18 -11.38 -15.81
CA GLY A 370 4.24 -11.28 -16.82
C GLY A 370 4.58 -12.63 -17.45
N TYR A 371 4.83 -13.65 -16.63
CA TYR A 371 5.17 -15.01 -17.09
C TYR A 371 4.08 -15.63 -17.97
N LEU A 372 2.81 -15.55 -17.55
CA LEU A 372 1.69 -16.08 -18.33
C LEU A 372 1.49 -15.31 -19.63
N TYR A 373 1.74 -13.99 -19.64
CA TYR A 373 1.67 -13.22 -20.87
C TYR A 373 2.78 -13.62 -21.85
N ASP A 374 4.02 -13.74 -21.40
CA ASP A 374 5.14 -14.09 -22.29
C ASP A 374 5.01 -15.51 -22.86
N THR A 375 4.38 -16.43 -22.12
CA THR A 375 4.18 -17.83 -22.55
C THR A 375 2.91 -18.06 -23.37
N THR A 376 1.84 -17.29 -23.14
CA THR A 376 0.53 -17.51 -23.79
C THR A 376 0.10 -16.39 -24.72
N GLY A 377 0.76 -15.23 -24.67
CA GLY A 377 0.37 -14.02 -25.39
C GLY A 377 -0.90 -13.33 -24.86
N SER A 378 -1.40 -13.70 -23.67
CA SER A 378 -2.68 -13.20 -23.16
C SER A 378 -2.76 -13.11 -21.63
N TYR A 379 -3.57 -12.17 -21.14
CA TYR A 379 -3.90 -12.04 -19.71
C TYR A 379 -5.13 -12.86 -19.28
N ASN A 380 -5.79 -13.59 -20.18
CA ASN A 380 -7.06 -14.28 -19.90
C ASN A 380 -6.96 -15.22 -18.69
N VAL A 381 -5.88 -16.01 -18.59
CA VAL A 381 -5.66 -16.93 -17.47
C VAL A 381 -5.65 -16.18 -16.14
N VAL A 382 -4.94 -15.04 -16.08
CA VAL A 382 -4.82 -14.22 -14.87
C VAL A 382 -6.15 -13.58 -14.49
N TRP A 383 -6.96 -13.16 -15.47
CA TRP A 383 -8.30 -12.64 -15.24
C TRP A 383 -9.24 -13.71 -14.67
N TYR A 384 -9.24 -14.93 -15.22
CA TYR A 384 -10.05 -16.03 -14.67
C TYR A 384 -9.58 -16.44 -13.26
N CYS A 385 -8.26 -16.53 -13.03
CA CYS A 385 -7.71 -16.71 -11.70
C CYS A 385 -8.15 -15.60 -10.74
N SER A 386 -8.18 -14.35 -11.20
CA SER A 386 -8.65 -13.21 -10.39
C SER A 386 -10.10 -13.37 -9.97
N ILE A 387 -10.99 -13.79 -10.89
CA ILE A 387 -12.41 -14.02 -10.59
C ILE A 387 -12.56 -15.14 -9.55
N ALA A 388 -11.91 -16.27 -9.77
CA ALA A 388 -11.96 -17.43 -8.88
C ALA A 388 -11.42 -17.08 -7.49
N LEU A 389 -10.29 -16.40 -7.41
CA LEU A 389 -9.69 -15.95 -6.15
C LEU A 389 -10.58 -14.96 -5.41
N GLY A 390 -11.25 -14.03 -6.10
CA GLY A 390 -12.17 -13.10 -5.43
C GLY A 390 -13.42 -13.78 -4.88
N ILE A 391 -13.97 -14.79 -5.57
CA ILE A 391 -15.06 -15.62 -5.04
C ILE A 391 -14.58 -16.40 -3.81
N PHE A 392 -13.41 -17.04 -3.92
CA PHE A 392 -12.75 -17.71 -2.80
C PHE A 392 -12.57 -16.78 -1.60
N ALA A 393 -12.04 -15.57 -1.81
CA ALA A 393 -11.86 -14.57 -0.77
C ALA A 393 -13.19 -14.19 -0.12
N GLY A 394 -14.26 -14.03 -0.89
CA GLY A 394 -15.62 -13.85 -0.37
C GLY A 394 -16.02 -14.98 0.59
N LEU A 395 -15.92 -16.22 0.12
CA LEU A 395 -16.31 -17.41 0.87
C LEU A 395 -15.49 -17.61 2.16
N VAL A 396 -14.18 -17.36 2.14
CA VAL A 396 -13.33 -17.55 3.33
C VAL A 396 -13.52 -16.46 4.38
N HIS A 397 -13.93 -15.25 4.00
CA HIS A 397 -14.22 -14.20 4.98
C HIS A 397 -15.55 -14.43 5.71
N TRP A 398 -16.56 -15.00 5.04
CA TRP A 398 -17.88 -15.22 5.61
C TRP A 398 -17.91 -15.94 6.98
N PRO A 399 -17.19 -17.06 7.18
CA PRO A 399 -17.20 -17.80 8.44
C PRO A 399 -16.20 -17.28 9.49
N ILE A 400 -15.54 -16.12 9.28
CA ILE A 400 -14.63 -15.55 10.28
C ILE A 400 -15.39 -15.31 11.60
N ASP A 401 -14.79 -15.71 12.71
CA ASP A 401 -15.22 -15.25 14.03
C ASP A 401 -14.47 -13.96 14.35
N GLU A 402 -15.21 -12.85 14.38
CA GLU A 402 -14.66 -11.53 14.67
C GLU A 402 -14.92 -11.08 16.12
N ARG A 403 -15.43 -11.98 16.99
CA ARG A 403 -15.59 -11.68 18.42
C ARG A 403 -14.22 -11.51 19.10
N PRO A 404 -14.11 -10.61 20.09
CA PRO A 404 -12.91 -10.54 20.92
C PRO A 404 -12.62 -11.90 21.56
N LEU A 405 -11.35 -12.26 21.66
CA LEU A 405 -10.92 -13.46 22.39
C LEU A 405 -11.36 -13.39 23.86
N ASP A 406 -11.61 -14.53 24.48
CA ASP A 406 -12.13 -14.61 25.85
C ASP A 406 -11.29 -13.84 26.87
N ARG A 407 -9.95 -13.83 26.70
CA ARG A 407 -9.02 -13.07 27.56
C ARG A 407 -9.18 -11.54 27.49
N LEU A 408 -9.89 -11.03 26.47
CA LEU A 408 -10.20 -9.62 26.29
C LEU A 408 -11.64 -9.28 26.70
N SER A 409 -12.47 -10.30 26.96
CA SER A 409 -13.82 -10.08 27.48
C SER A 409 -13.73 -9.60 28.92
N PRO A 410 -14.47 -8.55 29.32
CA PRO A 410 -14.58 -8.21 30.73
C PRO A 410 -15.10 -9.44 31.47
N ALA A 411 -14.44 -9.83 32.57
CA ALA A 411 -14.88 -10.95 33.40
C ALA A 411 -16.38 -10.80 33.67
N LYS A 412 -17.18 -11.83 33.37
CA LYS A 412 -18.58 -11.87 33.77
C LYS A 412 -18.59 -11.70 35.28
N ALA A 413 -19.03 -10.52 35.73
CA ALA A 413 -19.24 -10.21 37.14
C ALA A 413 -20.39 -11.05 37.70
#